data_AF-L8JP38-F1
#
_entry.id   AF-L8JP38-F1
#
_cell.length_a   1.000
_cell.length_b   1.000
_cell.length_c   1.000
_cell.angle_alpha   90.00
_cell.angle_beta   90.00
_cell.angle_gamma   90.00
#
_symmetry.space_group_name_H-M   'P 1'
#
loop_
_entity.id
_entity.type
_entity.pdbx_description
1 polymer ?
#
loop_
_entity_poly.entity_id
_entity_poly.type
_entity_poly.pdbx_seq_one_letter_code
_entity_poly.pdbx_strand_id
1 'polypeptide(L)'
;MELDELKRAWNTKSPKIEYTKTTLNDIFEIRTKRAVGKINRNMLWDAILMLIATAGFIVITFALGLKSRFMISGELILIATILGIHYRIKYLTINKFDFEDSGIGVAIRKVIKRLKGYIILYKILIPALSAVLYLLYCSNAYYYEYGSYSLSELGTSSIAPVLLITITCYLVAWKVTQIMYGQELKKLQELSNEFDTNP
;
A
#
# COMPACT_ATOMS: atom_id res chain seq x y z
N MET A 1 21.38 12.33 49.48
CA MET A 1 21.97 11.69 48.29
C MET A 1 22.00 12.70 47.17
N GLU A 2 23.18 13.27 46.95
CA GLU A 2 23.40 14.27 45.89
C GLU A 2 23.41 13.57 44.52
N LEU A 3 23.06 14.32 43.47
CA LEU A 3 22.91 13.82 42.09
C LEU A 3 24.15 13.04 41.59
N ASP A 4 25.32 13.33 42.16
CA ASP A 4 26.59 12.68 41.85
C ASP A 4 26.75 11.29 42.47
N GLU A 5 26.11 11.01 43.62
CA GLU A 5 26.04 9.65 44.19
C GLU A 5 25.13 8.76 43.35
N LEU A 6 24.05 9.32 42.79
CA LEU A 6 23.16 8.64 41.84
C LEU A 6 23.86 8.31 40.51
N LYS A 7 24.66 9.24 39.97
CA LYS A 7 25.50 8.98 38.79
C LYS A 7 26.58 7.93 39.05
N ARG A 8 27.22 7.97 40.22
CA ARG A 8 28.23 6.96 40.60
C ARG A 8 27.61 5.58 40.76
N ALA A 9 26.46 5.47 41.42
CA ALA A 9 25.74 4.21 41.59
C ALA A 9 25.24 3.64 40.25
N TRP A 10 24.78 4.48 39.32
CA TRP A 10 24.35 4.07 37.98
C TRP A 10 25.51 3.53 37.13
N ASN A 11 26.68 4.17 37.21
CA ASN A 11 27.88 3.74 36.49
C ASN A 11 28.57 2.51 37.11
N THR A 12 28.40 2.25 38.41
CA THR A 12 28.95 1.03 39.07
C THR A 12 27.98 -0.15 39.10
N LYS A 13 26.68 0.07 38.89
CA LYS A 13 25.65 -0.96 38.82
C LYS A 13 24.79 -0.82 37.58
N SER A 14 25.40 -0.74 36.41
CA SER A 14 24.72 -1.22 35.21
C SER A 14 24.92 -2.72 35.17
N PRO A 15 24.01 -3.56 35.73
CA PRO A 15 24.02 -4.95 35.32
C PRO A 15 23.91 -4.89 33.81
N LYS A 16 24.83 -5.54 33.10
CA LYS A 16 24.55 -5.98 31.73
C LYS A 16 23.21 -6.69 31.84
N ILE A 17 22.13 -6.05 31.40
CA ILE A 17 20.83 -6.68 31.34
C ILE A 17 21.00 -7.71 30.23
N GLU A 18 21.48 -8.90 30.59
CA GLU A 18 21.53 -10.04 29.69
C GLU A 18 20.10 -10.50 29.50
N TYR A 19 19.48 -9.95 28.46
CA TYR A 19 18.19 -10.42 28.01
C TYR A 19 18.33 -11.88 27.60
N THR A 20 17.57 -12.75 28.25
CA THR A 20 17.44 -14.15 27.85
C THR A 20 16.85 -14.18 26.43
N LYS A 21 17.23 -15.16 25.60
CA LYS A 21 16.73 -15.29 24.21
C LYS A 21 15.19 -15.26 24.12
N THR A 22 14.50 -15.76 25.15
CA THR A 22 13.04 -15.70 25.30
C THR A 22 12.54 -14.26 25.46
N THR A 23 13.11 -13.49 26.39
CA THR A 23 12.75 -12.08 26.62
C THR A 23 13.03 -11.20 25.41
N LEU A 24 14.11 -11.50 24.66
CA LEU A 24 14.41 -10.83 23.40
C LEU A 24 13.33 -11.12 22.36
N ASN A 25 12.97 -12.39 22.18
CA ASN A 25 11.91 -12.81 21.26
C ASN A 25 10.56 -12.16 21.58
N ASP A 26 10.18 -12.05 22.86
CA ASP A 26 8.93 -11.40 23.28
C ASP A 26 8.92 -9.90 22.93
N ILE A 27 10.04 -9.20 23.14
CA ILE A 27 10.17 -7.78 22.77
C ILE A 27 10.05 -7.61 21.25
N PHE A 28 10.69 -8.50 20.48
CA PHE A 28 10.62 -8.50 19.02
C PHE A 28 9.23 -8.85 18.49
N GLU A 29 8.52 -9.77 19.13
CA GLU A 29 7.14 -10.10 18.81
C GLU A 29 6.22 -8.91 19.05
N ILE A 30 6.35 -8.23 20.20
CA ILE A 30 5.55 -7.03 20.52
C ILE A 30 5.80 -5.92 19.50
N ARG A 31 7.07 -5.67 19.13
CA ARG A 31 7.42 -4.64 18.13
C ARG A 31 6.88 -5.00 16.74
N THR A 32 7.00 -6.26 16.35
CA THR A 32 6.50 -6.76 15.06
C THR A 32 4.99 -6.71 14.99
N LYS A 33 4.29 -7.15 16.03
CA LYS A 33 2.82 -7.10 16.14
C LYS A 33 2.29 -5.67 16.07
N ARG A 34 3.00 -4.71 16.69
CA ARG A 34 2.65 -3.28 16.58
C ARG A 34 2.84 -2.75 15.15
N ALA A 35 3.93 -3.09 14.48
CA ALA A 35 4.19 -2.68 13.09
C ALA A 35 3.16 -3.30 12.12
N VAL A 36 2.89 -4.61 12.24
CA VAL A 36 1.87 -5.31 11.46
C VAL A 36 0.47 -4.75 11.73
N GLY A 37 0.15 -4.44 12.98
CA GLY A 37 -1.13 -3.81 13.36
C GLY A 37 -1.32 -2.44 12.71
N LYS A 38 -0.26 -1.62 12.63
CA LYS A 38 -0.30 -0.34 11.89
C LYS A 38 -0.46 -0.54 10.39
N ILE A 39 0.25 -1.50 9.80
CA ILE A 39 0.08 -1.86 8.38
C ILE A 39 -1.37 -2.26 8.10
N ASN A 40 -1.98 -3.07 8.97
CA ASN A 40 -3.39 -3.46 8.84
C ASN A 40 -4.33 -2.25 8.87
N ARG A 41 -4.12 -1.32 9.80
CA ARG A 41 -4.90 -0.09 9.89
C ARG A 41 -4.72 0.77 8.64
N ASN A 42 -3.51 0.87 8.11
CA ASN A 42 -3.24 1.63 6.89
C ASN A 42 -3.89 0.96 5.68
N MET A 43 -3.90 -0.38 5.60
CA MET A 43 -4.63 -1.13 4.57
C MET A 43 -6.16 -0.96 4.66
N LEU A 44 -6.71 -0.75 5.86
CA LEU A 44 -8.11 -0.39 6.05
C LEU A 44 -8.40 1.01 5.49
N TRP A 45 -7.56 1.99 5.83
CA TRP A 45 -7.68 3.33 5.27
C TRP A 45 -7.55 3.34 3.74
N ASP A 46 -6.66 2.53 3.18
CA ASP A 46 -6.52 2.32 1.73
C ASP A 46 -7.84 1.83 1.11
N ALA A 47 -8.50 0.85 1.74
CA ALA A 47 -9.78 0.34 1.29
C ALA A 47 -10.89 1.39 1.35
N ILE A 48 -10.92 2.21 2.41
CA ILE A 48 -11.88 3.30 2.55
C ILE A 48 -11.64 4.37 1.47
N LEU A 49 -10.38 4.75 1.23
CA LEU A 49 -10.02 5.72 0.19
C LEU A 49 -10.39 5.20 -1.21
N MET A 50 -10.18 3.92 -1.50
CA MET A 50 -10.62 3.30 -2.75
C MET A 50 -12.14 3.35 -2.93
N LEU A 51 -12.91 3.10 -1.87
CA LEU A 51 -14.38 3.21 -1.91
C LEU A 51 -14.85 4.66 -2.14
N ILE A 52 -14.23 5.63 -1.46
CA ILE A 52 -14.55 7.05 -1.64
C ILE A 52 -14.22 7.50 -3.07
N ALA A 53 -13.03 7.16 -3.57
CA ALA A 53 -12.61 7.48 -4.93
C ALA A 53 -13.56 6.86 -5.97
N THR A 54 -13.94 5.60 -5.76
CA THR A 54 -14.94 4.89 -6.58
C THR A 54 -16.28 5.61 -6.59
N ALA A 55 -16.83 5.93 -5.42
CA ALA A 55 -18.11 6.60 -5.31
C ALA A 55 -18.08 7.97 -6.00
N GLY A 56 -16.99 8.72 -5.83
CA GLY A 56 -16.77 9.98 -6.54
C GLY A 56 -16.73 9.80 -8.06
N PHE A 57 -16.05 8.76 -8.55
CA PHE A 57 -15.97 8.47 -9.99
C PHE A 57 -17.35 8.15 -10.58
N ILE A 58 -18.11 7.27 -9.92
CA ILE A 58 -19.48 6.92 -10.33
C ILE A 58 -20.36 8.17 -10.38
N VAL A 59 -20.29 9.04 -9.36
CA VAL A 59 -21.06 10.30 -9.33
C VAL A 59 -20.68 11.21 -10.50
N ILE A 60 -19.39 11.34 -10.82
CA ILE A 60 -18.91 12.12 -11.97
C ILE A 60 -19.45 11.53 -13.29
N THR A 61 -19.39 10.20 -13.45
CA THR A 61 -19.91 9.51 -14.64
C THR A 61 -21.41 9.80 -14.84
N PHE A 62 -22.20 9.78 -13.77
CA PHE A 62 -23.63 10.17 -13.83
C PHE A 62 -23.83 11.67 -14.10
N ALA A 63 -23.04 12.54 -13.47
CA ALA A 63 -23.14 14.00 -13.62
C ALA A 63 -22.81 14.46 -15.04
N LEU A 64 -21.86 13.79 -15.71
CA LEU A 64 -21.49 14.06 -17.10
C LEU A 64 -22.49 13.49 -18.12
N GLY A 65 -23.57 12.86 -17.67
CA GLY A 65 -24.61 12.34 -18.56
C GLY A 65 -24.21 11.10 -19.35
N LEU A 66 -23.09 10.44 -18.98
CA LEU A 66 -22.62 9.19 -19.58
C LEU A 66 -23.52 8.04 -19.10
N LYS A 67 -24.72 7.93 -19.68
CA LYS A 67 -25.74 6.92 -19.32
C LYS A 67 -25.42 5.51 -19.82
N SER A 68 -24.19 5.25 -20.27
CA SER A 68 -23.80 3.94 -20.78
C SER A 68 -23.73 2.94 -19.64
N ARG A 69 -24.72 2.03 -19.58
CA ARG A 69 -24.76 0.93 -18.61
C ARG A 69 -23.51 0.06 -18.66
N PHE A 70 -22.87 -0.04 -19.82
CA PHE A 70 -21.62 -0.78 -20.02
C PHE A 70 -20.43 -0.10 -19.31
N MET A 71 -20.39 1.24 -19.28
CA MET A 71 -19.32 1.99 -18.61
C MET A 71 -19.38 1.80 -17.09
N ILE A 72 -20.58 1.98 -16.51
CA ILE A 72 -20.80 1.77 -15.07
C ILE A 72 -20.48 0.31 -14.69
N SER A 73 -20.91 -0.65 -15.51
CA SER A 73 -20.60 -2.07 -15.27
C SER A 73 -19.09 -2.36 -15.34
N GLY A 74 -18.39 -1.75 -16.30
CA GLY A 74 -16.94 -1.86 -16.42
C GLY A 74 -16.19 -1.27 -15.23
N GLU A 75 -16.59 -0.09 -14.76
CA GLU A 75 -16.06 0.54 -13.55
C GLU A 75 -16.25 -0.37 -12.33
N LEU A 76 -17.46 -0.91 -12.13
CA LEU A 76 -17.76 -1.82 -11.02
C LEU A 76 -16.92 -3.11 -11.07
N ILE A 77 -16.74 -3.72 -12.24
CA ILE A 77 -15.90 -4.92 -12.41
C ILE A 77 -14.43 -4.60 -12.09
N LEU A 78 -13.94 -3.46 -12.58
CA LEU A 78 -12.57 -3.00 -12.38
C LEU A 78 -12.31 -2.76 -10.88
N ILE A 79 -13.23 -2.11 -10.18
CA ILE A 79 -13.15 -1.89 -8.74
C ILE A 79 -13.23 -3.20 -7.95
N ALA A 80 -14.16 -4.09 -8.30
CA ALA A 80 -14.28 -5.40 -7.67
C ALA A 80 -12.98 -6.21 -7.82
N THR A 81 -12.34 -6.13 -8.98
CA THR A 81 -11.05 -6.77 -9.24
C THR A 81 -9.95 -6.19 -8.36
N ILE A 82 -9.85 -4.86 -8.25
CA ILE A 82 -8.86 -4.17 -7.41
C ILE A 82 -9.07 -4.52 -5.93
N LEU A 83 -10.31 -4.46 -5.45
CA LEU A 83 -10.65 -4.82 -4.08
C LEU A 83 -10.36 -6.30 -3.80
N GLY A 84 -10.61 -7.19 -4.76
CA GLY A 84 -10.26 -8.60 -4.68
C GLY A 84 -8.75 -8.82 -4.55
N ILE A 85 -7.95 -8.13 -5.37
CA ILE A 85 -6.47 -8.15 -5.28
C ILE A 85 -6.02 -7.61 -3.92
N HIS A 86 -6.57 -6.47 -3.49
CA HIS A 86 -6.29 -5.85 -2.20
C HIS A 86 -6.55 -6.80 -1.03
N TYR A 87 -7.75 -7.39 -0.99
CA TYR A 87 -8.13 -8.34 0.05
C TYR A 87 -7.28 -9.60 0.03
N ARG A 88 -6.94 -10.13 -1.14
CA ARG A 88 -6.06 -11.29 -1.27
C ARG A 88 -4.68 -11.01 -0.68
N ILE A 89 -4.11 -9.84 -0.96
CA ILE A 89 -2.80 -9.47 -0.42
C ILE A 89 -2.88 -9.22 1.09
N LYS A 90 -3.94 -8.54 1.57
CA LYS A 90 -4.20 -8.37 3.01
C LYS A 90 -4.28 -9.71 3.74
N TYR A 91 -5.07 -10.64 3.21
CA TYR A 91 -5.24 -11.99 3.76
C TYR A 91 -3.90 -12.73 3.83
N LEU A 92 -3.12 -12.69 2.75
CA LEU A 92 -1.79 -13.30 2.72
C LEU A 92 -0.82 -12.60 3.68
N THR A 93 -0.93 -11.30 3.92
CA THR A 93 0.03 -10.55 4.73
C THR A 93 -0.29 -10.56 6.22
N ILE A 94 -1.53 -10.87 6.64
CA ILE A 94 -1.95 -10.75 8.04
C ILE A 94 -2.50 -12.08 8.60
N ASN A 95 -3.33 -12.81 7.84
CA ASN A 95 -4.03 -13.99 8.38
C ASN A 95 -3.24 -15.29 8.25
N LYS A 96 -2.17 -15.32 7.44
CA LYS A 96 -1.24 -16.47 7.32
C LYS A 96 0.02 -16.32 8.19
N PHE A 97 -0.04 -15.48 9.21
CA PHE A 97 1.07 -15.27 10.15
C PHE A 97 0.96 -16.23 11.33
N ASP A 98 1.63 -17.37 11.22
CA ASP A 98 2.03 -18.14 12.41
C ASP A 98 3.45 -17.73 12.80
N PHE A 99 3.53 -17.00 13.91
CA PHE A 99 4.82 -16.66 14.53
C PHE A 99 5.49 -17.90 15.16
N GLU A 100 4.71 -18.93 15.46
CA GLU A 100 5.16 -20.16 16.13
C GLU A 100 5.98 -21.09 15.22
N ASP A 101 5.68 -21.13 13.91
CA ASP A 101 6.16 -22.24 13.05
C ASP A 101 7.42 -21.95 12.24
N SER A 102 7.88 -20.69 12.14
CA SER A 102 9.01 -20.35 11.25
C SER A 102 10.06 -19.38 11.79
N GLY A 103 9.96 -18.98 13.07
CA GLY A 103 10.88 -18.03 13.69
C GLY A 103 10.65 -16.58 13.26
N ILE A 104 10.77 -15.67 14.22
CA ILE A 104 10.39 -14.25 14.09
C ILE A 104 11.12 -13.56 12.92
N GLY A 105 12.41 -13.82 12.73
CA GLY A 105 13.18 -13.23 11.62
C GLY A 105 12.71 -13.65 10.22
N VAL A 106 12.29 -14.91 10.03
CA VAL A 106 11.73 -15.38 8.75
C VAL A 106 10.35 -14.76 8.52
N ALA A 107 9.55 -14.64 9.58
CA ALA A 107 8.24 -14.01 9.54
C ALA A 107 8.36 -12.52 9.13
N ILE A 108 9.27 -11.76 9.75
CA ILE A 108 9.54 -10.34 9.40
C ILE A 108 9.96 -10.21 7.93
N ARG A 109 10.88 -11.06 7.45
CA ARG A 109 11.31 -11.06 6.03
C ARG A 109 10.15 -11.32 5.07
N LYS A 110 9.25 -12.25 5.41
CA LYS A 110 8.02 -12.51 4.64
C LYS A 110 7.09 -11.28 4.62
N VAL A 111 6.90 -10.57 5.75
CA VAL A 111 6.13 -9.30 5.78
C VAL A 111 6.74 -8.30 4.81
N ILE A 112 8.05 -8.06 4.91
CA ILE A 112 8.76 -7.06 4.11
C ILE A 112 8.59 -7.38 2.62
N LYS A 113 8.79 -8.65 2.22
CA LYS A 113 8.65 -9.07 0.81
C LYS A 113 7.23 -8.85 0.29
N ARG A 114 6.20 -9.21 1.08
CA ARG A 114 4.79 -9.02 0.72
C ARG A 114 4.43 -7.54 0.63
N LEU A 115 4.87 -6.73 1.59
CA LEU A 115 4.61 -5.29 1.61
C LEU A 115 5.29 -4.58 0.44
N LYS A 116 6.54 -4.96 0.09
CA LYS A 116 7.21 -4.44 -1.11
C LYS A 116 6.47 -4.82 -2.39
N GLY A 117 6.05 -6.09 -2.51
CA GLY A 117 5.26 -6.55 -3.64
C GLY A 117 3.94 -5.78 -3.78
N TYR A 118 3.26 -5.53 -2.67
CA TYR A 118 2.05 -4.70 -2.63
C TYR A 118 2.30 -3.26 -3.11
N ILE A 119 3.36 -2.61 -2.61
CA ILE A 119 3.73 -1.24 -3.02
C ILE A 119 4.05 -1.18 -4.52
N ILE A 120 4.79 -2.15 -5.05
CA ILE A 120 5.13 -2.21 -6.48
C ILE A 120 3.86 -2.41 -7.31
N LEU A 121 2.97 -3.30 -6.88
CA LEU A 121 1.70 -3.53 -7.55
C LEU A 121 0.90 -2.24 -7.64
N TYR A 122 0.75 -1.47 -6.56
CA TYR A 122 0.04 -0.19 -6.58
C TYR A 122 0.69 0.84 -7.51
N LYS A 123 2.03 0.91 -7.55
CA LYS A 123 2.76 1.81 -8.45
C LYS A 123 2.55 1.52 -9.92
N ILE A 124 2.25 0.27 -10.28
CA ILE A 124 2.01 -0.13 -11.68
C ILE A 124 0.52 -0.08 -12.00
N LEU A 125 -0.31 -0.61 -11.10
CA LEU A 125 -1.74 -0.78 -11.29
C LEU A 125 -2.46 0.57 -11.36
N ILE A 126 -2.19 1.51 -10.45
CA ILE A 126 -2.88 2.81 -10.43
C ILE A 126 -2.67 3.58 -11.74
N PRO A 127 -1.43 3.82 -12.21
CA PRO A 127 -1.21 4.54 -13.46
C PRO A 127 -1.81 3.83 -14.68
N ALA A 128 -1.70 2.49 -14.74
CA ALA A 128 -2.28 1.72 -15.83
C ALA A 128 -3.81 1.84 -15.86
N LEU A 129 -4.47 1.75 -14.70
CA LEU A 129 -5.91 1.92 -14.59
C LEU A 129 -6.35 3.33 -14.94
N SER A 130 -5.64 4.36 -14.45
CA SER A 130 -5.93 5.75 -14.80
C SER A 130 -5.81 6.01 -16.30
N ALA A 131 -4.79 5.44 -16.95
CA ALA A 131 -4.63 5.54 -18.41
C ALA A 131 -5.80 4.88 -19.15
N VAL A 132 -6.20 3.67 -18.74
CA VAL A 132 -7.33 2.96 -19.33
C VAL A 132 -8.64 3.73 -19.13
N LEU A 133 -8.91 4.22 -17.92
CA LEU A 133 -10.11 5.01 -17.61
C LEU A 133 -10.16 6.30 -18.43
N TYR A 134 -9.01 6.98 -18.60
CA TYR A 134 -8.94 8.18 -19.42
C TYR A 134 -9.18 7.89 -20.91
N LEU A 135 -8.58 6.82 -21.45
CA LEU A 135 -8.84 6.39 -22.83
C LEU A 135 -10.31 6.03 -23.05
N LEU A 136 -10.93 5.34 -22.08
CA LEU A 136 -12.37 5.06 -22.11
C LEU A 136 -13.20 6.34 -22.09
N TYR A 137 -12.81 7.32 -21.27
CA TYR A 137 -13.47 8.63 -21.24
C TYR A 137 -13.39 9.32 -22.61
N CYS A 138 -12.20 9.44 -23.20
CA CYS A 138 -12.01 10.08 -24.50
C CYS A 138 -12.77 9.34 -25.62
N SER A 139 -12.75 8.01 -25.62
CA SER A 139 -13.50 7.21 -26.59
C SER A 139 -15.01 7.42 -26.49
N ASN A 140 -15.55 7.56 -25.27
CA ASN A 140 -16.96 7.86 -25.07
C ASN A 140 -17.31 9.30 -25.44
N ALA A 141 -16.51 10.28 -25.05
CA ALA A 141 -16.72 11.68 -25.44
C ALA A 141 -16.82 11.82 -26.96
N TYR A 142 -15.91 11.16 -27.68
CA TYR A 142 -15.94 11.09 -29.14
C TYR A 142 -17.21 10.42 -29.68
N TYR A 143 -17.63 9.30 -29.09
CA TYR A 143 -18.87 8.63 -29.48
C TYR A 143 -20.12 9.52 -29.33
N TYR A 144 -20.19 10.32 -28.25
CA TYR A 144 -21.32 11.25 -28.07
C TYR A 144 -21.31 12.41 -29.08
N GLU A 145 -20.14 12.83 -29.55
CA GLU A 145 -20.00 13.91 -30.52
C GLU A 145 -20.22 13.44 -31.98
N TYR A 146 -19.70 12.27 -32.34
CA TYR A 146 -19.64 11.78 -33.72
C TYR A 146 -20.46 10.52 -34.00
N GLY A 147 -21.08 9.91 -32.98
CA GLY A 147 -21.92 8.71 -33.12
C GLY A 147 -21.18 7.42 -33.45
N SER A 148 -19.84 7.42 -33.43
CA SER A 148 -19.01 6.25 -33.73
C SER A 148 -17.82 6.13 -32.78
N TYR A 149 -17.31 4.91 -32.59
CA TYR A 149 -16.08 4.69 -31.83
C TYR A 149 -14.89 4.70 -32.79
N SER A 150 -13.99 5.68 -32.66
CA SER A 150 -12.75 5.74 -33.45
C SER A 150 -11.53 5.79 -32.53
N LEU A 151 -10.74 4.71 -32.53
CA LEU A 151 -9.44 4.64 -31.84
C LEU A 151 -8.31 5.28 -32.63
N SER A 152 -8.45 5.42 -33.96
CA SER A 152 -7.42 5.99 -34.82
C SER A 152 -7.29 7.50 -34.67
N GLU A 153 -8.39 8.21 -34.38
CA GLU A 153 -8.37 9.67 -34.15
C GLU A 153 -7.92 10.06 -32.72
N LEU A 154 -7.92 9.10 -31.79
CA LEU A 154 -7.30 9.22 -30.47
C LEU A 154 -5.75 9.22 -30.54
N GLY A 155 -5.18 8.78 -31.66
CA GLY A 155 -3.78 8.34 -31.78
C GLY A 155 -2.68 9.41 -31.69
N THR A 156 -2.99 10.71 -31.79
CA THR A 156 -1.95 11.77 -31.70
C THR A 156 -2.29 12.88 -30.72
N SER A 157 -3.55 13.34 -30.69
CA SER A 157 -4.02 14.39 -29.77
C SER A 157 -4.15 13.91 -28.32
N SER A 158 -4.40 12.61 -28.11
CA SER A 158 -4.69 12.07 -26.77
C SER A 158 -3.48 11.42 -26.09
N ILE A 159 -2.36 11.23 -26.79
CA ILE A 159 -1.13 10.65 -26.21
C ILE A 159 -0.55 11.55 -25.11
N ALA A 160 -0.40 12.85 -25.37
CA ALA A 160 0.21 13.77 -24.41
C ALA A 160 -0.62 13.88 -23.10
N PRO A 161 -1.96 14.03 -23.14
CA PRO A 161 -2.78 13.98 -21.94
C PRO A 161 -2.73 12.64 -21.20
N VAL A 162 -2.77 11.50 -21.92
CA VAL A 162 -2.65 10.16 -21.31
C VAL A 162 -1.33 10.03 -20.56
N LEU A 163 -0.21 10.41 -21.19
CA LEU A 163 1.11 10.36 -20.56
C LEU A 163 1.18 11.27 -19.34
N LEU A 164 0.65 12.49 -19.43
CA LEU A 164 0.62 13.43 -18.31
C LEU A 164 -0.15 12.84 -17.13
N ILE A 165 -1.37 12.34 -17.36
CA ILE A 165 -2.19 11.69 -16.32
C ILE A 165 -1.48 10.47 -15.73
N THR A 166 -0.88 9.63 -16.57
CA THR A 166 -0.16 8.43 -16.13
C THR A 166 1.01 8.79 -15.23
N ILE A 167 1.81 9.79 -15.62
CA ILE A 167 2.95 10.28 -14.84
C ILE A 167 2.48 10.90 -13.53
N THR A 168 1.43 11.74 -13.56
CA THR A 168 0.87 12.35 -12.35
C THR A 168 0.35 11.28 -11.39
N CYS A 169 -0.42 10.32 -11.88
CA CYS A 169 -0.92 9.20 -11.07
C CYS A 169 0.22 8.35 -10.50
N TYR A 170 1.30 8.12 -11.27
CA TYR A 170 2.48 7.42 -10.78
C TYR A 170 3.17 8.17 -9.64
N LEU A 171 3.38 9.48 -9.78
CA LEU A 171 3.99 10.32 -8.75
C LEU A 171 3.13 10.37 -7.48
N VAL A 172 1.81 10.50 -7.62
CA VAL A 172 0.86 10.48 -6.51
C VAL A 172 0.86 9.11 -5.82
N ALA A 173 0.72 8.02 -6.58
CA ALA A 173 0.77 6.66 -6.03
C ALA A 173 2.10 6.39 -5.30
N TRP A 174 3.22 6.87 -5.85
CA TRP A 174 4.52 6.77 -5.18
C TRP A 174 4.56 7.56 -3.86
N LYS A 175 4.09 8.81 -3.85
CA LYS A 175 4.04 9.63 -2.64
C LYS A 175 3.13 9.01 -1.57
N VAL A 176 1.92 8.61 -1.93
CA VAL A 176 0.95 8.00 -1.01
C VAL A 176 1.51 6.71 -0.42
N THR A 177 2.04 5.81 -1.26
CA THR A 177 2.62 4.55 -0.78
C THR A 177 3.84 4.76 0.13
N GLN A 178 4.67 5.77 -0.13
CA GLN A 178 5.79 6.14 0.76
C GLN A 178 5.31 6.67 2.11
N ILE A 179 4.28 7.53 2.12
CA ILE A 179 3.73 8.09 3.37
C ILE A 179 3.06 7.01 4.21
N MET A 180 2.24 6.15 3.58
CA MET A 180 1.45 5.13 4.29
C MET A 180 2.28 3.94 4.74
N TYR A 181 3.25 3.48 3.94
CA TYR A 181 3.96 2.23 4.20
C TYR A 181 5.46 2.40 4.42
N GLY A 182 6.06 3.53 4.01
CA GLY A 182 7.51 3.72 4.05
C GLY A 182 8.11 3.72 5.45
N GLN A 183 7.45 4.36 6.42
CA GLN A 183 7.94 4.38 7.82
C GLN A 183 7.94 3.00 8.46
N GLU A 184 6.86 2.23 8.28
CA GLU A 184 6.73 0.90 8.89
C GLU A 184 7.58 -0.14 8.14
N LEU A 185 7.78 0.02 6.83
CA LEU A 185 8.75 -0.78 6.07
C LEU A 185 10.18 -0.59 6.59
N LYS A 186 10.61 0.66 6.82
CA LYS A 186 11.94 0.97 7.38
C LYS A 186 12.13 0.32 8.75
N LYS A 187 11.16 0.46 9.65
CA LYS A 187 11.20 -0.17 10.99
C LYS A 187 11.30 -1.70 10.90
N LEU A 188 10.54 -2.33 10.00
CA LEU A 188 10.64 -3.78 9.80
C LEU A 188 12.00 -4.19 9.24
N GLN A 189 12.60 -3.38 8.35
CA GLN A 189 13.94 -3.63 7.83
C GLN A 189 15.02 -3.47 8.92
N GLU A 190 14.91 -2.44 9.77
CA GLU A 190 15.79 -2.26 10.93
C GLU A 190 15.69 -3.45 11.88
N LEU A 191 14.48 -3.87 12.25
CA LEU A 191 14.23 -5.06 13.08
C LEU A 191 14.79 -6.35 12.47
N SER A 192 14.70 -6.51 11.14
CA SER A 192 15.28 -7.66 10.45
C SER A 192 16.81 -7.66 10.50
N ASN A 193 17.44 -6.48 10.35
CA ASN A 193 18.89 -6.34 10.36
C ASN A 193 19.47 -6.54 11.77
N GLU A 194 18.75 -6.10 12.81
CA GLU A 194 19.11 -6.35 14.22
C GLU A 194 19.15 -7.86 14.54
N PHE A 195 18.20 -8.63 13.97
CA PHE A 195 18.18 -10.10 14.09
C PHE A 195 19.36 -10.78 13.40
N ASP A 196 19.79 -10.29 12.24
CA ASP A 196 20.89 -10.89 11.48
C ASP A 196 22.28 -10.50 12.04
N THR A 197 22.37 -9.42 12.84
CA THR A 197 23.64 -8.92 13.43
C THR A 197 23.89 -9.38 14.87
N ASN A 198 22.87 -9.81 15.61
CA ASN A 198 22.99 -10.36 16.97
C ASN A 198 22.35 -11.77 17.07
N PRO A 199 23.02 -12.84 16.59
CA PRO A 199 22.51 -14.22 16.66
C PRO A 199 22.45 -14.84 18.08
#